data_AF-A0A3D2BU10-F1
#
_entry.id   AF-A0A3D2BU10-F1
#
_cell.length_a   1.000
_cell.length_b   1.000
_cell.length_c   1.000
_cell.angle_alpha   90.00
_cell.angle_beta   90.00
_cell.angle_gamma   90.00
#
_symmetry.space_group_name_H-M   'P 1'
#
loop_
_entity.id
_entity.type
_entity.pdbx_description
1 polymer ?
#
loop_
_entity_poly.entity_id
_entity_poly.type
_entity_poly.pdbx_seq_one_letter_code
_entity_poly.pdbx_strand_id
1 'polypeptide(L)' 'MSKIAFIGLGNIGGPMSLNLVKAGHDVTAY' A
#
# COMPACT_ATOMS: atom_id res chain seq x y z
N MET A 1 7.12 11.58 -2.66
CA MET A 1 7.27 10.11 -2.55
C MET A 1 7.48 9.78 -1.09
N SER A 2 6.48 9.13 -0.46
CA SER A 2 6.50 8.79 0.97
C SER A 2 6.65 7.28 1.13
N LYS A 3 7.38 6.83 2.15
CA LYS A 3 7.50 5.40 2.49
C LYS A 3 6.37 4.99 3.42
N ILE A 4 5.61 3.97 3.05
CA ILE A 4 4.42 3.52 3.76
C ILE A 4 4.57 2.03 4.07
N ALA A 5 4.57 1.68 5.36
CA ALA A 5 4.43 0.30 5.81
C ALA A 5 2.94 -0.04 5.93
N PHE A 6 2.48 -1.04 5.20
CA PHE A 6 1.09 -1.47 5.18
C PHE A 6 0.97 -2.85 5.81
N ILE A 7 0.14 -3.01 6.86
CA ILE A 7 -0.05 -4.31 7.52
C ILE A 7 -1.43 -4.84 7.17
N GLY A 8 -1.47 -6.06 6.62
CA GLY A 8 -2.70 -6.75 6.27
C GLY A 8 -3.19 -6.47 4.85
N LEU A 9 -2.94 -7.41 3.95
CA LEU A 9 -3.38 -7.40 2.55
C LEU A 9 -4.69 -8.17 2.32
N GLY A 10 -5.62 -8.12 3.27
CA GLY A 10 -6.96 -8.68 3.08
C GLY A 10 -7.73 -7.98 1.95
N ASN A 11 -9.00 -8.35 1.76
CA ASN A 11 -9.85 -7.82 0.68
C ASN A 11 -9.92 -6.29 0.57
N ILE A 12 -9.69 -5.58 1.68
CA ILE A 12 -9.64 -4.10 1.72
C ILE A 12 -8.21 -3.58 1.57
N GLY A 13 -7.25 -4.19 2.28
CA GLY A 13 -5.87 -3.72 2.33
C GLY A 13 -5.11 -3.89 1.00
N GLY A 14 -5.36 -4.99 0.29
CA GLY A 14 -4.79 -5.24 -1.04
C GLY A 14 -5.07 -4.11 -2.03
N PRO A 15 -6.33 -3.81 -2.37
CA PRO A 15 -6.66 -2.73 -3.31
C PRO A 15 -6.23 -1.34 -2.81
N MET A 16 -6.25 -1.11 -1.48
CA MET A 16 -5.80 0.16 -0.91
C MET A 16 -4.28 0.38 -1.09
N SER A 17 -3.46 -0.64 -0.80
CA SER A 17 -2.01 -0.57 -1.01
C SER A 17 -1.65 -0.34 -2.48
N LEU A 18 -2.41 -0.94 -3.41
CA LEU A 18 -2.26 -0.73 -4.85
C LEU A 18 -2.52 0.73 -5.27
N ASN A 19 -3.53 1.37 -4.68
CA ASN A 19 -3.83 2.77 -4.95
C ASN A 19 -2.70 3.69 -4.47
N LEU A 20 -2.07 3.37 -3.33
CA LEU A 20 -0.92 4.11 -2.83
C LEU A 20 0.30 3.99 -3.75
N VAL A 21 0.57 2.80 -4.28
CA VAL A 21 1.62 2.59 -5.29
C VAL A 21 1.33 3.39 -6.56
N LYS A 22 0.08 3.34 -7.06
CA LYS A 22 -0.35 4.13 -8.23
C LYS A 22 -0.23 5.64 -8.03
N ALA A 23 -0.42 6.13 -6.80
CA ALA A 23 -0.23 7.52 -6.44
C ALA A 23 1.26 7.92 -6.29
N GLY A 24 2.20 6.99 -6.50
CA GLY A 24 3.64 7.27 -6.45
C GLY A 24 4.23 7.21 -5.04
N HIS A 25 3.58 6.51 -4.11
CA HIS A 25 4.16 6.19 -2.81
C HIS A 25 4.97 4.89 -2.88
N ASP A 26 6.01 4.82 -2.06
CA ASP A 26 6.84 3.62 -1.88
C ASP A 26 6.20 2.79 -0.75
N VAL A 27 5.57 1.66 -1.09
CA VAL A 27 4.77 0.87 -0.16
C VAL A 27 5.45 -0.47 0.08
N THR A 28 5.69 -0.77 1.36
CA THR A 28 6.11 -2.10 1.81
C THR A 28 4.97 -2.74 2.59
N ALA A 29 4.51 -3.91 2.16
CA ALA A 29 3.41 -4.61 2.83
C ALA A 29 3.92 -5.79 3.66
N TYR A 30 3.30 -6.02 4.82
CA TYR A 30 3.55 -7.16 5.72
C TYR A 30 2.25 -7.89 6.11
#